data_AF-A0A2V7FSZ6-F1
#
_entry.id   AF-A0A2V7FSZ6-F1
#
_cell.length_a   1.000
_cell.length_b   1.000
_cell.length_c   1.000
_cell.angle_alpha   90.00
_cell.angle_beta   90.00
_cell.angle_gamma   90.00
#
_symmetry.space_group_name_H-M   'P 1'
#
loop_
_entity.id
_entity.type
_entity.pdbx_description
1 polymer ?
#
loop_
_entity_poly.entity_id
_entity_poly.type
_entity_poly.pdbx_seq_one_letter_code
_entity_poly.pdbx_strand_id
1 'polypeptide(L)'
;MNPFPVPPRRVTIIALLALLALLLAPFAVPPYQTVLLSYGLVFAIAALGFNLLLGYTGLLSFGHSAYFGIGAYAVAFIVKYLGIESMEVFILGGVLASAVVAALFGFLCVRYTRIFFGILTLALSQVLWSLTYKFFWYTGGSDGLRVPTPHLVGGAVRMARGAAEDMFGFLCVRYTRIFFGILTLALSQVLWSLTYKFFWYTGGSDGLRVPTPHLVGGAVRMARGAAEDKLGFLSHRYYYYVLVLFVLCVAVMWVIVHSPFGKALQAIRDNETRAEFVGVQVWRYRWVAFLISGGFTGLAGALWVPLNGLTTPDIMHWTFSGEIVFFTVLGGFQTFFGPVIGA
;
A
#
# COMPACT_ATOMS: atom_id res chain seq x y z
N MET A 1 1.37 -20.20 -31.89
CA MET A 1 1.64 -18.75 -31.74
C MET A 1 2.18 -18.52 -30.35
N ASN A 2 3.36 -17.90 -30.21
CA ASN A 2 3.91 -17.54 -28.91
C ASN A 2 3.14 -16.29 -28.45
N PRO A 3 2.24 -16.37 -27.46
CA PRO A 3 1.31 -15.27 -27.17
C PRO A 3 2.00 -14.01 -26.65
N PHE A 4 3.28 -14.11 -26.26
CA PHE A 4 4.13 -12.98 -25.88
C PHE A 4 5.54 -13.15 -26.49
N PRO A 5 5.78 -12.62 -27.70
CA PRO A 5 7.15 -12.44 -28.18
C PRO A 5 7.92 -11.55 -27.20
N VAL A 6 9.25 -11.74 -27.11
CA VAL A 6 10.15 -10.83 -26.39
C VAL A 6 9.74 -9.39 -26.68
N PRO A 7 9.56 -8.53 -25.65
CA PRO A 7 9.09 -7.18 -25.88
C PRO A 7 9.95 -6.53 -26.96
N PRO A 8 9.34 -5.95 -28.01
CA PRO A 8 10.11 -5.32 -29.07
C PRO A 8 11.05 -4.30 -28.44
N ARG A 9 12.23 -4.11 -29.02
CA ARG A 9 13.30 -3.24 -28.48
C ARG A 9 12.80 -1.85 -28.03
N ARG A 10 11.69 -1.36 -28.60
CA ARG A 10 11.00 -0.12 -28.20
C ARG A 10 10.36 -0.18 -26.81
N VAL A 11 9.72 -1.28 -26.43
CA VAL A 11 9.04 -1.42 -25.12
C VAL A 11 10.08 -1.52 -23.99
N THR A 12 11.19 -2.22 -24.22
CA THR A 12 12.29 -2.26 -23.24
C THR A 12 12.95 -0.90 -23.06
N ILE A 13 13.14 -0.14 -24.15
CA ILE A 13 13.64 1.24 -24.08
C ILE A 13 12.68 2.15 -23.31
N ILE A 14 11.38 2.08 -23.58
CA ILE A 14 10.37 2.90 -22.86
C ILE A 14 10.34 2.55 -21.38
N ALA A 15 10.39 1.26 -21.03
CA ALA A 15 10.44 0.81 -19.63
C ALA A 15 11.72 1.30 -18.92
N LEU A 16 12.87 1.26 -19.59
CA LEU A 16 14.14 1.79 -19.07
C LEU A 16 14.09 3.30 -18.87
N LEU A 17 13.50 4.04 -19.81
CA LEU A 17 13.32 5.49 -19.69
C LEU A 17 12.36 5.85 -18.55
N ALA A 18 11.28 5.09 -18.37
CA ALA A 18 10.34 5.28 -17.25
C ALA A 18 11.01 4.98 -15.91
N LEU A 19 11.83 3.92 -15.83
CA LEU A 19 12.60 3.61 -14.63
C LEU A 19 13.63 4.71 -14.31
N LEU A 20 14.31 5.23 -15.33
CA LEU A 20 15.25 6.35 -15.18
C LEU A 20 14.53 7.62 -14.70
N ALA A 21 13.35 7.91 -15.25
CA ALA A 21 12.53 9.04 -14.82
C ALA A 21 12.10 8.92 -13.35
N LEU A 22 11.69 7.72 -12.91
CA LEU A 22 11.37 7.45 -11.50
C LEU A 22 12.60 7.62 -10.59
N LEU A 23 13.76 7.12 -11.01
CA LEU A 23 14.99 7.25 -10.23
C LEU A 23 15.43 8.71 -10.05
N LEU A 24 15.17 9.57 -11.05
CA LEU A 24 15.47 11.00 -11.00
C LEU A 24 14.35 11.85 -10.40
N ALA A 25 13.15 11.28 -10.20
CA ALA A 25 11.99 11.99 -9.68
C ALA A 25 12.25 12.78 -8.39
N PRO A 26 12.93 12.24 -7.34
CA PRO A 26 13.13 12.99 -6.09
C PRO A 26 14.03 14.22 -6.24
N PHE A 27 14.80 14.33 -7.33
CA PHE A 27 15.62 15.51 -7.60
C PHE A 27 14.89 16.57 -8.44
N ALA A 28 13.89 16.18 -9.21
CA ALA A 28 13.13 17.07 -10.08
C ALA A 28 11.84 17.61 -9.43
N VAL A 29 11.36 16.96 -8.37
CA VAL A 29 9.98 17.10 -7.88
C VAL A 29 9.97 17.49 -6.39
N PRO A 30 9.05 18.37 -5.94
CA PRO A 30 8.90 18.73 -4.53
C PRO A 30 8.62 17.52 -3.61
N PRO A 31 9.04 17.54 -2.32
CA PRO A 31 8.94 16.40 -1.41
C PRO A 31 7.52 15.81 -1.28
N TYR A 32 6.49 16.64 -1.23
CA TYR A 32 5.11 16.16 -1.15
C TYR A 32 4.71 15.29 -2.36
N GLN A 33 5.09 15.71 -3.57
CA GLN A 33 4.79 14.99 -4.79
C GLN A 33 5.58 13.67 -4.89
N THR A 34 6.80 13.59 -4.34
CA THR A 34 7.56 12.34 -4.24
C THR A 34 6.92 11.32 -3.28
N VAL A 35 6.31 11.80 -2.20
CA VAL A 35 5.53 10.94 -1.29
C VAL A 35 4.26 10.44 -1.99
N LEU A 36 3.56 11.29 -2.74
CA LEU A 36 2.45 10.89 -3.60
C LEU A 36 2.86 9.84 -4.64
N LEU A 37 4.04 10.00 -5.23
CA LEU A 37 4.58 9.02 -6.17
C LEU A 37 4.89 7.68 -5.48
N SER A 38 5.33 7.71 -4.23
CA SER A 38 5.48 6.49 -3.41
C SER A 38 4.14 5.77 -3.22
N TYR A 39 3.05 6.50 -3.00
CA TYR A 39 1.70 5.91 -2.97
C TYR A 39 1.34 5.25 -4.30
N GLY A 40 1.59 5.93 -5.43
CA GLY A 40 1.38 5.37 -6.77
C GLY A 40 2.16 4.08 -7.00
N LEU A 41 3.45 4.04 -6.62
CA LEU A 41 4.27 2.82 -6.71
C LEU A 41 3.70 1.68 -5.87
N VAL A 42 3.22 1.96 -4.66
CA VAL A 42 2.59 0.95 -3.79
C VAL A 42 1.30 0.41 -4.42
N PHE A 43 0.44 1.28 -4.94
CA PHE A 43 -0.77 0.87 -5.66
C PHE A 43 -0.45 0.12 -6.95
N ALA A 44 0.62 0.47 -7.65
CA ALA A 44 1.09 -0.26 -8.83
C ALA A 44 1.50 -1.71 -8.50
N ILE A 45 2.12 -1.96 -7.33
CA ILE A 45 2.39 -3.33 -6.85
C ILE A 45 1.08 -4.09 -6.62
N ALA A 46 0.10 -3.46 -5.96
CA ALA A 46 -1.20 -4.07 -5.71
C ALA A 46 -1.94 -4.38 -7.02
N ALA A 47 -1.90 -3.45 -7.98
CA ALA A 47 -2.49 -3.56 -9.31
C ALA A 47 -1.81 -4.67 -10.13
N LEU A 48 -0.49 -4.80 -10.06
CA LEU A 48 0.25 -5.91 -10.69
C LEU A 48 -0.16 -7.27 -10.12
N GLY A 49 -0.28 -7.38 -8.79
CA GLY A 49 -0.78 -8.59 -8.13
C GLY A 49 -2.17 -8.97 -8.65
N PHE A 50 -3.10 -8.01 -8.59
CA PHE A 50 -4.46 -8.18 -9.08
C PHE A 50 -4.52 -8.58 -10.57
N ASN A 51 -3.68 -8.00 -11.41
CA ASN A 51 -3.65 -8.28 -12.84
C ASN A 51 -3.24 -9.72 -13.14
N LEU A 52 -2.50 -10.39 -12.25
CA LEU A 52 -2.25 -11.82 -12.38
C LEU A 52 -3.58 -12.61 -12.42
N LEU A 53 -4.52 -12.26 -11.54
CA LEU A 53 -5.84 -12.89 -11.50
C LEU A 53 -6.73 -12.43 -12.66
N LEU A 54 -6.92 -11.13 -12.84
CA LEU A 54 -7.83 -10.65 -13.87
C LEU A 54 -7.27 -10.90 -15.28
N GLY A 55 -6.04 -10.45 -15.53
CA GLY A 55 -5.39 -10.50 -16.83
C GLY A 55 -5.03 -11.91 -17.28
N TYR A 56 -4.49 -12.77 -16.42
CA TYR A 56 -4.03 -14.09 -16.86
C TYR A 56 -5.01 -15.22 -16.62
N THR A 57 -5.84 -15.14 -15.57
CA THR A 57 -6.83 -16.20 -15.27
C THR A 57 -8.25 -15.87 -15.72
N GLY A 58 -8.55 -14.59 -15.97
CA GLY A 58 -9.90 -14.11 -16.28
C GLY A 58 -10.84 -14.03 -15.08
N LEU A 59 -10.30 -14.09 -13.85
CA LEU A 59 -11.08 -14.08 -12.62
C LEU A 59 -11.06 -12.69 -11.99
N LEU A 60 -12.25 -12.08 -11.87
CA LEU A 60 -12.44 -10.80 -11.18
C LEU A 60 -12.68 -11.04 -9.69
N SER A 61 -11.73 -10.63 -8.83
CA SER A 61 -11.83 -10.77 -7.37
C SER A 61 -11.91 -9.41 -6.69
N PHE A 62 -12.95 -9.17 -5.91
CA PHE A 62 -13.04 -7.96 -5.08
C PHE A 62 -12.53 -8.16 -3.64
N GLY A 63 -11.84 -9.28 -3.39
CA GLY A 63 -11.28 -9.58 -2.07
C GLY A 63 -9.96 -8.88 -1.76
N HIS A 64 -9.41 -8.13 -2.72
CA HIS A 64 -8.04 -7.60 -2.64
C HIS A 64 -7.85 -6.53 -1.56
N SER A 65 -8.90 -5.75 -1.25
CA SER A 65 -8.88 -4.82 -0.12
C SER A 65 -8.58 -5.52 1.21
N ALA A 66 -9.13 -6.72 1.40
CA ALA A 66 -8.92 -7.46 2.63
C ALA A 66 -7.47 -7.93 2.78
N TYR A 67 -6.81 -8.40 1.71
CA TYR A 67 -5.39 -8.77 1.75
C TYR A 67 -4.48 -7.56 1.97
N PHE A 68 -4.82 -6.43 1.34
CA PHE A 68 -4.12 -5.17 1.55
C PHE A 68 -4.19 -4.75 3.03
N GLY A 69 -5.40 -4.76 3.60
CA GLY A 69 -5.58 -4.41 5.00
C GLY A 69 -4.98 -5.44 5.96
N ILE A 70 -5.01 -6.75 5.66
CA ILE A 70 -4.31 -7.75 6.49
C ILE A 70 -2.81 -7.48 6.50
N GLY A 71 -2.21 -7.15 5.35
CA GLY A 71 -0.80 -6.75 5.28
C GLY A 71 -0.51 -5.53 6.15
N ALA A 72 -1.39 -4.53 6.09
CA ALA A 72 -1.29 -3.33 6.91
C ALA A 72 -1.45 -3.61 8.42
N TYR A 73 -2.46 -4.38 8.81
CA TYR A 73 -2.71 -4.75 10.20
C TYR A 73 -1.64 -5.68 10.78
N ALA A 74 -1.04 -6.54 9.96
CA ALA A 74 0.10 -7.36 10.39
C ALA A 74 1.27 -6.48 10.81
N VAL A 75 1.60 -5.44 10.02
CA VAL A 75 2.62 -4.44 10.39
C VAL A 75 2.22 -3.72 11.69
N ALA A 76 0.97 -3.26 11.79
CA ALA A 76 0.49 -2.58 12.99
C ALA A 76 0.58 -3.47 14.25
N PHE A 77 0.30 -4.77 14.14
CA PHE A 77 0.44 -5.71 15.25
C PHE A 77 1.90 -6.01 15.61
N ILE A 78 2.79 -6.12 14.63
CA ILE A 78 4.23 -6.29 14.87
C ILE A 78 4.76 -5.11 15.69
N VAL A 79 4.40 -3.89 15.31
CA VAL A 79 4.80 -2.70 16.06
C VAL A 79 4.16 -2.67 17.45
N LYS A 80 2.84 -2.84 17.53
CA LYS A 80 2.10 -2.68 18.78
C LYS A 80 2.48 -3.71 19.85
N TYR A 81 2.66 -4.97 19.45
CA TYR A 81 2.86 -6.08 20.39
C TYR A 81 4.31 -6.56 20.48
N LEU A 82 5.05 -6.58 19.36
CA LEU A 82 6.44 -7.03 19.36
C LEU A 82 7.42 -5.87 19.58
N GLY A 83 6.99 -4.61 19.36
CA GLY A 83 7.86 -3.43 19.52
C GLY A 83 9.01 -3.38 18.51
N ILE A 84 8.96 -4.21 17.46
CA ILE A 84 10.00 -4.30 16.44
C ILE A 84 9.68 -3.25 15.37
N GLU A 85 10.57 -2.29 15.16
CA GLU A 85 10.44 -1.22 14.17
C GLU A 85 11.26 -1.48 12.89
N SER A 86 11.58 -2.74 12.59
CA SER A 86 12.38 -3.11 11.40
C SER A 86 11.52 -3.29 10.15
N MET A 87 11.88 -2.61 9.06
CA MET A 87 11.15 -2.68 7.79
C MET A 87 11.16 -4.07 7.15
N GLU A 88 12.23 -4.86 7.31
CA GLU A 88 12.27 -6.21 6.74
C GLU A 88 11.21 -7.12 7.39
N VAL A 89 11.01 -6.96 8.70
CA VAL A 89 10.01 -7.70 9.47
C VAL A 89 8.61 -7.27 9.08
N PHE A 90 8.40 -6.00 8.72
CA PHE A 90 7.10 -5.51 8.22
C PHE A 90 6.71 -6.18 6.91
N ILE A 91 7.64 -6.25 5.95
CA ILE A 91 7.37 -6.88 4.65
C ILE A 91 7.12 -8.37 4.83
N LEU A 92 8.00 -9.07 5.56
CA LEU A 92 7.85 -10.50 5.78
C LEU A 92 6.56 -10.81 6.54
N GLY A 93 6.27 -10.07 7.60
CA GLY A 93 5.06 -10.23 8.38
C GLY A 93 3.79 -9.95 7.57
N GLY A 94 3.77 -8.87 6.80
CA GLY A 94 2.65 -8.50 5.93
C GLY A 94 2.40 -9.52 4.83
N VAL A 95 3.45 -9.96 4.12
CA VAL A 95 3.38 -10.98 3.07
C VAL A 95 2.92 -12.32 3.64
N LEU A 96 3.48 -12.76 4.77
CA LEU A 96 3.11 -14.04 5.36
C LEU A 96 1.66 -14.02 5.86
N ALA A 97 1.25 -12.96 6.55
CA ALA A 97 -0.13 -12.83 7.02
C ALA A 97 -1.13 -12.81 5.86
N SER A 98 -0.86 -12.02 4.81
CA SER A 98 -1.74 -11.95 3.65
C SER A 98 -1.72 -13.24 2.83
N ALA A 99 -0.57 -13.90 2.69
CA ALA A 99 -0.45 -15.17 1.98
C ALA A 99 -1.19 -16.30 2.69
N VAL A 100 -1.15 -16.35 4.03
CA VAL A 100 -1.93 -17.33 4.80
C VAL A 100 -3.43 -17.12 4.59
N VAL A 101 -3.91 -15.88 4.69
CA VAL A 101 -5.34 -15.60 4.49
C VAL A 101 -5.76 -15.80 3.03
N ALA A 102 -4.91 -15.42 2.07
CA ALA A 102 -5.14 -15.66 0.65
C ALA A 102 -5.14 -17.16 0.31
N ALA A 103 -4.29 -17.97 0.96
CA ALA A 103 -4.30 -19.42 0.80
C ALA A 103 -5.62 -20.03 1.30
N LEU A 104 -6.08 -19.61 2.49
CA LEU A 104 -7.35 -20.04 3.07
C LEU A 104 -8.55 -19.63 2.20
N PHE A 105 -8.60 -18.37 1.80
CA PHE A 105 -9.70 -17.85 0.98
C PHE A 105 -9.66 -18.43 -0.42
N GLY A 106 -8.48 -18.54 -1.03
CA GLY A 106 -8.30 -19.17 -2.32
C GLY A 106 -8.82 -20.61 -2.33
N PHE A 107 -8.59 -21.36 -1.25
CA PHE A 107 -9.05 -22.74 -1.12
C PHE A 107 -10.58 -22.88 -1.05
N LEU A 108 -11.30 -21.79 -0.81
CA LEU A 108 -12.76 -21.74 -0.90
C LEU A 108 -13.22 -21.11 -2.22
N CYS A 109 -12.64 -19.96 -2.57
CA CYS A 109 -13.10 -19.11 -3.68
C CYS A 109 -12.93 -19.76 -5.04
N VAL A 110 -11.80 -20.42 -5.27
CA VAL A 110 -11.40 -20.87 -6.61
C VAL A 110 -12.29 -21.98 -7.20
N ARG A 111 -13.24 -22.51 -6.39
CA ARG A 111 -14.12 -23.63 -6.79
C ARG A 111 -15.23 -23.12 -7.66
N TYR A 112 -15.46 -21.81 -7.58
CA TYR A 112 -16.47 -21.08 -8.30
C TYR A 112 -15.80 -20.25 -9.39
N THR A 113 -16.51 -20.05 -10.49
CA THR A 113 -16.02 -19.29 -11.63
C THR A 113 -16.90 -18.07 -11.90
N ARG A 114 -16.34 -17.08 -12.60
CA ARG A 114 -17.04 -15.87 -13.06
C ARG A 114 -17.68 -15.07 -11.92
N ILE A 115 -19.01 -14.90 -11.95
CA ILE A 115 -19.75 -13.99 -11.06
C ILE A 115 -19.75 -14.54 -9.62
N PHE A 116 -19.91 -15.85 -9.44
CA PHE A 116 -19.91 -16.47 -8.12
C PHE A 116 -18.57 -16.31 -7.40
N PHE A 117 -17.46 -16.36 -8.14
CA PHE A 117 -16.14 -16.06 -7.60
C PHE A 117 -16.06 -14.61 -7.08
N GLY A 118 -16.53 -13.64 -7.88
CA GLY A 118 -16.59 -12.24 -7.48
C GLY A 118 -17.44 -12.01 -6.22
N ILE A 119 -18.66 -12.55 -6.17
CA ILE A 119 -19.58 -12.41 -5.03
C ILE A 119 -19.00 -13.05 -3.77
N LEU A 120 -18.40 -14.24 -3.88
CA LEU A 120 -17.80 -14.93 -2.75
C LEU A 120 -16.58 -14.17 -2.19
N THR A 121 -15.72 -13.64 -3.05
CA THR A 121 -14.59 -12.81 -2.61
C THR A 121 -15.04 -11.50 -1.96
N LEU A 122 -16.10 -10.86 -2.47
CA LEU A 122 -16.74 -9.72 -1.81
C LEU A 122 -17.23 -10.08 -0.42
N ALA A 123 -18.01 -11.16 -0.29
CA ALA A 123 -18.58 -11.58 0.99
C ALA A 123 -17.49 -11.85 2.02
N LEU A 124 -16.43 -12.59 1.65
CA LEU A 124 -15.32 -12.89 2.55
C LEU A 124 -14.53 -11.64 2.96
N SER A 125 -14.34 -10.68 2.04
CA SER A 125 -13.72 -9.40 2.36
C SER A 125 -14.53 -8.60 3.37
N GLN A 126 -15.86 -8.60 3.24
CA GLN A 126 -16.78 -7.92 4.14
C GLN A 126 -16.80 -8.56 5.53
N VAL A 127 -16.67 -9.89 5.61
CA VAL A 127 -16.49 -10.58 6.89
C VAL A 127 -15.21 -10.09 7.58
N LEU A 128 -14.06 -10.06 6.89
CA LEU A 128 -12.81 -9.57 7.48
C LEU A 128 -12.90 -8.10 7.92
N TRP A 129 -13.47 -7.24 7.07
CA TRP A 129 -13.72 -5.84 7.43
C TRP A 129 -14.59 -5.74 8.69
N SER A 130 -15.69 -6.50 8.77
CA SER A 130 -16.59 -6.50 9.93
C SER A 130 -15.92 -7.01 11.20
N LEU A 131 -15.01 -7.99 11.10
CA LEU A 131 -14.21 -8.47 12.22
C LEU A 131 -13.27 -7.37 12.69
N THR A 132 -12.53 -6.74 11.79
CA THR A 132 -11.63 -5.64 12.13
C THR A 132 -12.36 -4.47 12.79
N TYR A 133 -13.58 -4.18 12.34
CA TYR A 133 -14.40 -3.12 12.93
C TYR A 133 -14.94 -3.48 14.33
N LYS A 134 -15.38 -4.73 14.54
CA LYS A 134 -15.98 -5.18 15.81
C LYS A 134 -14.96 -5.53 16.89
N PHE A 135 -13.77 -6.01 16.53
CA PHE A 135 -12.73 -6.44 17.47
C PHE A 135 -11.91 -5.26 18.03
N PHE A 136 -12.61 -4.25 18.58
CA PHE A 136 -12.04 -2.97 18.99
C PHE A 136 -10.85 -3.10 19.95
N TRP A 137 -10.86 -4.08 20.86
CA TRP A 137 -9.77 -4.31 21.80
C TRP A 137 -8.44 -4.65 21.11
N TYR A 138 -8.49 -5.36 19.98
CA TYR A 138 -7.29 -5.79 19.27
C TYR A 138 -6.92 -4.79 18.18
N THR A 139 -7.85 -4.48 17.28
CA THR A 139 -7.63 -3.71 16.05
C THR A 139 -7.82 -2.20 16.20
N GLY A 140 -8.31 -1.73 17.36
CA GLY A 140 -8.68 -0.33 17.55
C GLY A 140 -10.03 0.06 16.94
N GLY A 141 -10.74 -0.86 16.27
CA GLY A 141 -12.04 -0.59 15.67
C GLY A 141 -11.97 0.58 14.69
N SER A 142 -12.96 1.49 14.74
CA SER A 142 -13.01 2.70 13.90
C SER A 142 -11.80 3.62 14.05
N ASP A 143 -11.12 3.59 15.20
CA ASP A 143 -9.98 4.47 15.48
C ASP A 143 -8.67 3.96 14.85
N GLY A 144 -8.65 2.68 14.48
CA GLY A 144 -7.48 2.03 13.88
C GLY A 144 -6.28 1.91 14.82
N LEU A 145 -5.13 1.53 14.24
CA LEU A 145 -3.85 1.44 14.94
C LEU A 145 -2.85 2.41 14.34
N ARG A 146 -2.14 3.15 15.19
CA ARG A 146 -1.04 4.03 14.77
C ARG A 146 0.25 3.23 14.63
N VAL A 147 1.01 3.55 13.59
CA VAL A 147 2.26 2.87 13.29
C VAL A 147 3.36 3.94 13.12
N PRO A 148 4.36 3.98 14.01
CA PRO A 148 5.50 4.87 13.89
C PRO A 148 6.32 4.56 12.63
N THR A 149 7.13 5.52 12.20
CA THR A 149 8.02 5.33 11.03
C THR A 149 9.08 4.27 11.30
N PRO A 150 9.27 3.27 10.41
CA PRO A 150 10.22 2.18 10.62
C PRO A 150 11.68 2.57 10.43
N HIS A 151 12.54 1.74 11.03
CA HIS A 151 13.96 1.65 10.72
C HIS A 151 14.20 0.89 9.42
N LEU A 152 15.08 1.42 8.57
CA LEU A 152 15.56 0.75 7.36
C LEU A 152 16.91 0.06 7.64
N VAL A 153 17.08 -1.18 7.16
CA VAL A 153 18.35 -1.94 7.15
C VAL A 153 18.96 -2.05 8.55
N GLY A 154 18.35 -2.84 9.42
CA GLY A 154 18.90 -3.18 10.75
C GLY A 154 19.20 -2.00 11.69
N GLY A 155 18.65 -0.81 11.43
CA GLY A 155 18.84 0.39 12.26
C GLY A 155 19.92 1.37 11.78
N ALA A 156 20.50 1.18 10.60
CA ALA A 156 21.52 2.09 10.04
C ALA A 156 20.98 3.50 9.72
N VAL A 157 19.66 3.64 9.57
CA VAL A 157 18.99 4.92 9.36
C VAL A 157 17.93 5.12 10.43
N ARG A 158 18.16 6.07 11.33
CA ARG A 158 17.24 6.45 12.41
C ARG A 158 16.54 7.79 12.10
N MET A 159 15.23 7.82 12.29
CA MET A 159 14.48 9.05 12.58
C MET A 159 14.71 9.41 14.05
N ALA A 160 14.99 10.68 14.35
CA ALA A 160 15.02 11.15 15.72
C ALA A 160 13.58 11.12 16.29
N ARG A 161 13.35 10.26 17.29
CA ARG A 161 12.05 10.07 17.95
C ARG A 161 11.71 11.35 18.72
N GLY A 162 10.73 12.12 18.24
CA GLY A 162 10.29 13.35 18.89
C GLY A 162 9.35 13.06 20.05
N ALA A 163 9.72 13.45 21.28
CA ALA A 163 8.90 13.32 22.50
C ALA A 163 7.50 13.96 22.41
N ALA A 164 7.28 14.85 21.44
CA ALA A 164 5.97 15.44 21.16
C ALA A 164 4.94 14.42 20.63
N GLU A 165 5.38 13.38 19.91
CA GLU A 165 4.47 12.35 19.38
C GLU A 165 3.89 11.46 20.50
N ASP A 166 4.70 11.18 21.53
CA ASP A 166 4.27 10.44 22.73
C ASP A 166 3.38 11.28 23.64
N MET A 167 3.65 12.59 23.78
CA MET A 167 2.86 13.48 24.66
C MET A 167 1.45 13.73 24.12
N PHE A 168 1.29 13.96 22.81
CA PHE A 168 -0.04 14.13 22.21
C PHE A 168 -0.80 12.79 22.12
N GLY A 169 -0.09 11.66 21.97
CA GLY A 169 -0.69 10.32 22.04
C GLY A 169 -1.18 9.96 23.45
N PHE A 170 -0.40 10.25 24.48
CA PHE A 170 -0.75 9.97 25.88
C PHE A 170 -1.91 10.85 26.39
N LEU A 171 -2.01 12.10 25.94
CA LEU A 171 -3.11 12.99 26.34
C LEU A 171 -4.45 12.58 25.70
N CYS A 172 -4.44 12.04 24.48
CA CYS A 172 -5.66 11.69 23.73
C CYS A 172 -6.30 10.36 24.15
N VAL A 173 -5.57 9.45 24.81
CA VAL A 173 -6.11 8.15 25.25
C VAL A 173 -6.80 8.23 26.62
N ARG A 174 -6.64 9.34 27.36
CA ARG A 174 -7.04 9.40 28.78
C ARG A 174 -8.41 10.01 29.10
N TYR A 175 -9.23 10.43 28.13
CA TYR A 175 -10.56 10.93 28.45
C TYR A 175 -11.70 10.34 27.60
N THR A 176 -12.51 9.54 28.30
CA THR A 176 -13.85 9.09 27.94
C THR A 176 -14.75 10.28 27.61
N ARG A 177 -14.86 10.64 26.32
CA ARG A 177 -16.02 11.21 25.59
C ARG A 177 -15.54 11.73 24.23
N ILE A 178 -15.60 10.86 23.23
CA ILE A 178 -15.12 11.04 21.83
C ILE A 178 -15.59 12.37 21.19
N PHE A 179 -16.76 12.88 21.59
CA PHE A 179 -17.30 14.15 21.10
C PHE A 179 -16.42 15.37 21.40
N PHE A 180 -15.71 15.40 22.52
CA PHE A 180 -14.83 16.54 22.86
C PHE A 180 -13.55 16.53 21.99
N GLY A 181 -13.04 15.33 21.67
CA GLY A 181 -11.89 15.15 20.77
C GLY A 181 -12.21 15.52 19.32
N ILE A 182 -13.38 15.13 18.81
CA ILE A 182 -13.83 15.50 17.47
C ILE A 182 -14.06 17.01 17.37
N LEU A 183 -14.69 17.62 18.39
CA LEU A 183 -14.95 19.06 18.41
C LEU A 183 -13.64 19.87 18.44
N THR A 184 -12.65 19.44 19.21
CA THR A 184 -11.33 20.13 19.28
C THR A 184 -10.50 19.94 18.01
N LEU A 185 -10.52 18.75 17.41
CA LEU A 185 -9.88 18.53 16.10
C LEU A 185 -10.57 19.32 14.99
N ALA A 186 -11.91 19.34 14.96
CA ALA A 186 -12.67 20.15 14.01
C ALA A 186 -12.37 21.64 14.19
N LEU A 187 -12.37 22.15 15.43
CA LEU A 187 -11.98 23.53 15.72
C LEU A 187 -10.54 23.82 15.30
N SER A 188 -9.60 22.90 15.55
CA SER A 188 -8.21 23.06 15.13
C SER A 188 -8.05 23.07 13.61
N GLN A 189 -8.81 22.26 12.88
CA GLN A 189 -8.80 22.24 11.41
C GLN A 189 -9.45 23.50 10.83
N VAL A 190 -10.53 23.98 11.45
CA VAL A 190 -11.15 25.26 11.08
C VAL A 190 -10.20 26.42 11.37
N LEU A 191 -9.53 26.45 12.52
CA LEU A 191 -8.51 27.45 12.86
C LEU A 191 -7.31 27.40 11.91
N TRP A 192 -6.84 26.19 11.57
CA TRP A 192 -5.79 26.01 10.57
C TRP A 192 -6.23 26.55 9.20
N SER A 193 -7.43 26.19 8.74
CA SER A 193 -7.97 26.66 7.45
C SER A 193 -8.22 28.18 7.44
N LEU A 194 -8.65 28.77 8.55
CA LEU A 194 -8.77 30.22 8.72
C LEU A 194 -7.40 30.91 8.72
N THR A 195 -6.39 30.30 9.35
CA THR A 195 -5.00 30.80 9.34
C THR A 195 -4.44 30.83 7.92
N TYR A 196 -4.78 29.86 7.08
CA TYR A 196 -4.42 29.85 5.66
C TYR A 196 -5.19 30.89 4.83
N LYS A 197 -6.46 31.17 5.15
CA LYS A 197 -7.30 32.13 4.41
C LYS A 197 -7.08 33.59 4.82
N PHE A 198 -6.64 33.87 6.05
CA PHE A 198 -6.29 35.21 6.54
C PHE A 198 -4.88 35.64 6.08
N PHE A 199 -4.67 35.67 4.76
CA PHE A 199 -3.39 35.96 4.10
C PHE A 199 -2.71 37.24 4.61
N TRP A 200 -3.49 38.29 4.88
CA TRP A 200 -3.01 39.61 5.33
C TRP A 200 -2.33 39.62 6.70
N TYR A 201 -2.63 38.64 7.57
CA TYR A 201 -2.12 38.61 8.95
C TYR A 201 -1.14 37.46 9.23
N THR A 202 -1.10 36.40 8.41
CA THR A 202 -0.33 35.17 8.71
C THR A 202 0.67 34.78 7.61
N GLY A 203 0.57 35.36 6.42
CA GLY A 203 1.42 35.01 5.27
C GLY A 203 1.02 33.71 4.55
N GLY A 204 -0.14 33.12 4.87
CA GLY A 204 -0.67 31.94 4.18
C GLY A 204 0.22 30.69 4.27
N SER A 205 0.42 29.99 3.15
CA SER A 205 1.28 28.79 3.05
C SER A 205 2.77 29.08 3.25
N ASP A 206 3.18 30.33 3.07
CA ASP A 206 4.58 30.74 3.07
C ASP A 206 5.01 31.30 4.44
N GLY A 207 4.03 31.64 5.29
CA GLY A 207 4.22 32.20 6.63
C GLY A 207 4.75 33.64 6.64
N LEU A 208 4.55 34.35 7.75
CA LEU A 208 5.19 35.65 7.99
C LEU A 208 6.71 35.49 8.10
N ARG A 209 7.46 36.27 7.31
CA ARG A 209 8.92 36.37 7.45
C ARG A 209 9.26 37.20 8.68
N VAL A 210 9.32 36.54 9.84
CA VAL A 210 9.84 37.13 11.07
C VAL A 210 11.38 37.15 10.97
N PRO A 211 12.04 38.33 10.97
CA PRO A 211 13.48 38.40 11.07
C PRO A 211 13.89 37.68 12.36
N THR A 212 14.73 36.65 12.27
CA THR A 212 15.11 35.86 13.44
C THR A 212 15.90 36.75 14.41
N PRO A 213 15.38 37.01 15.63
CA PRO A 213 16.19 37.68 16.64
C PRO A 213 17.29 36.70 17.04
N HIS A 214 18.53 37.09 16.74
CA HIS A 214 19.73 36.44 17.20
C HIS A 214 19.84 36.74 18.70
N LEU A 215 19.22 35.88 19.51
CA LEU A 215 19.52 35.81 20.93
C LEU A 215 20.87 35.12 21.09
N VAL A 216 21.78 35.83 21.75
CA VAL A 216 23.08 35.36 22.19
C VAL A 216 22.94 33.97 22.82
N GLY A 217 23.59 32.98 22.21
CA GLY A 217 23.78 31.64 22.77
C GLY A 217 22.58 30.69 22.67
N GLY A 218 22.60 29.82 21.65
CA GLY A 218 22.13 28.44 21.79
C GLY A 218 20.63 28.14 21.67
N ALA A 219 20.29 27.42 20.60
CA ALA A 219 19.27 26.37 20.52
C ALA A 219 17.78 26.70 20.80
N VAL A 220 17.08 27.17 19.76
CA VAL A 220 15.67 26.80 19.55
C VAL A 220 15.52 26.27 18.12
N ARG A 221 15.90 24.99 17.94
CA ARG A 221 15.79 24.22 16.67
C ARG A 221 14.85 23.01 16.79
N MET A 222 14.09 22.89 17.89
CA MET A 222 13.54 21.59 18.32
C MET A 222 12.19 21.18 17.71
N ALA A 223 11.30 22.11 17.32
CA ALA A 223 9.95 21.74 16.85
C ALA A 223 9.79 21.73 15.32
N ARG A 224 10.51 22.59 14.59
CA ARG A 224 10.50 22.63 13.12
C ARG A 224 11.33 21.49 12.51
N GLY A 225 12.37 21.02 13.22
CA GLY A 225 13.27 19.98 12.74
C GLY A 225 12.61 18.61 12.54
N ALA A 226 11.76 18.16 13.47
CA ALA A 226 11.20 16.80 13.43
C ALA A 226 10.22 16.56 12.25
N ALA A 227 9.42 17.57 11.89
CA ALA A 227 8.48 17.47 10.77
C ALA A 227 9.20 17.57 9.40
N GLU A 228 10.22 18.43 9.30
CA GLU A 228 11.09 18.51 8.12
C GLU A 228 11.91 17.21 7.94
N ASP A 229 12.37 16.62 9.04
CA ASP A 229 13.09 15.35 9.06
C ASP A 229 12.21 14.22 8.51
N LYS A 230 10.98 14.05 9.03
CA LYS A 230 10.05 12.99 8.58
C LYS A 230 9.74 13.08 7.09
N LEU A 231 9.45 14.29 6.60
CA LEU A 231 9.18 14.51 5.17
C LEU A 231 10.43 14.24 4.31
N GLY A 232 11.62 14.60 4.79
CA GLY A 232 12.90 14.30 4.14
C GLY A 232 13.19 12.80 4.03
N PHE A 233 12.93 12.03 5.09
CA PHE A 233 13.07 10.58 5.06
C PHE A 233 12.10 9.90 4.11
N LEU A 234 10.81 10.31 4.14
CA LEU A 234 9.78 9.73 3.29
C LEU A 234 10.02 10.06 1.81
N SER A 235 10.44 11.29 1.50
CA SER A 235 10.68 11.74 0.12
C SER A 235 11.92 11.12 -0.54
N HIS A 236 12.97 10.85 0.24
CA HIS A 236 14.24 10.36 -0.31
C HIS A 236 14.46 8.88 0.02
N ARG A 237 14.71 8.56 1.29
CA ARG A 237 15.18 7.21 1.70
C ARG A 237 14.10 6.16 1.51
N TYR A 238 12.88 6.48 1.94
CA TYR A 238 11.73 5.60 1.80
C TYR A 238 11.31 5.44 0.33
N TYR A 239 11.34 6.53 -0.44
CA TYR A 239 11.06 6.50 -1.87
C TYR A 239 11.95 5.49 -2.61
N TYR A 240 13.28 5.57 -2.45
CA TYR A 240 14.20 4.63 -3.09
C TYR A 240 13.99 3.18 -2.60
N TYR A 241 13.64 3.02 -1.33
CA TYR A 241 13.32 1.70 -0.79
C TYR A 241 12.08 1.09 -1.48
N VAL A 242 11.00 1.85 -1.60
CA VAL A 242 9.79 1.42 -2.32
C VAL A 242 10.10 1.19 -3.80
N LEU A 243 10.91 2.03 -4.43
CA LEU A 243 11.28 1.90 -5.84
C LEU A 243 12.05 0.60 -6.10
N VAL A 244 13.07 0.27 -5.28
CA VAL A 244 13.82 -0.98 -5.40
C VAL A 244 12.90 -2.19 -5.24
N LEU A 245 12.00 -2.14 -4.25
CA LEU A 245 11.05 -3.21 -4.00
C LEU A 245 10.02 -3.35 -5.13
N PHE A 246 9.54 -2.23 -5.68
CA PHE A 246 8.67 -2.20 -6.84
C PHE A 246 9.34 -2.86 -8.05
N VAL A 247 10.60 -2.52 -8.36
CA VAL A 247 11.36 -3.14 -9.45
C VAL A 247 11.53 -4.65 -9.22
N LEU A 248 11.81 -5.06 -7.98
CA LEU A 248 11.90 -6.47 -7.61
C LEU A 248 10.56 -7.18 -7.84
N CYS A 249 9.44 -6.61 -7.38
CA CYS A 249 8.10 -7.14 -7.59
C CYS A 249 7.75 -7.27 -9.08
N VAL A 250 8.08 -6.25 -9.88
CA VAL A 250 7.92 -6.29 -11.35
C VAL A 250 8.75 -7.42 -11.96
N ALA A 251 10.01 -7.57 -11.57
CA ALA A 251 10.89 -8.63 -12.08
C ALA A 251 10.39 -10.03 -11.69
N VAL A 252 9.96 -10.23 -10.44
CA VAL A 252 9.39 -11.50 -9.97
C VAL A 252 8.10 -11.82 -10.72
N MET A 253 7.20 -10.85 -10.87
CA MET A 253 5.95 -11.03 -11.62
C MET A 253 6.24 -11.33 -13.10
N TRP A 254 7.24 -10.68 -13.69
CA TRP A 254 7.68 -10.95 -15.06
C TRP A 254 8.13 -12.40 -15.23
N VAL A 255 8.93 -12.93 -14.30
CA VAL A 255 9.35 -14.34 -14.31
C VAL A 255 8.17 -15.27 -14.16
N ILE A 256 7.24 -15.02 -13.21
CA ILE A 256 6.06 -15.85 -12.98
C ILE A 256 5.18 -15.93 -14.24
N VAL A 257 4.92 -14.78 -14.88
CA VAL A 257 4.08 -14.69 -16.07
C VAL A 257 4.70 -15.40 -17.29
N HIS A 258 6.02 -15.31 -17.49
CA HIS A 258 6.69 -15.91 -18.64
C HIS A 258 7.07 -17.39 -18.43
N SER A 259 6.94 -17.89 -17.20
CA SER A 259 7.12 -19.29 -16.85
C SER A 259 6.00 -20.18 -17.44
N PRO A 260 6.15 -21.53 -17.46
CA PRO A 260 5.07 -22.43 -17.86
C PRO A 260 3.78 -22.24 -17.04
N PHE A 261 3.88 -21.75 -15.80
CA PHE A 261 2.71 -21.44 -14.96
C PHE A 261 1.83 -20.36 -15.59
N GLY A 262 2.40 -19.25 -16.05
CA GLY A 262 1.62 -18.18 -16.69
C GLY A 262 0.96 -18.62 -17.99
N LYS A 263 1.62 -19.47 -18.78
CA LYS A 263 1.02 -20.08 -19.99
C LYS A 263 -0.13 -21.01 -19.66
N ALA A 264 -0.03 -21.78 -18.57
CA ALA A 264 -1.14 -22.61 -18.09
C ALA A 264 -2.34 -21.76 -17.65
N LEU A 265 -2.12 -20.64 -16.96
CA LEU A 265 -3.19 -19.70 -16.60
C LEU A 265 -3.90 -19.13 -17.83
N GLN A 266 -3.15 -18.77 -18.87
CA GLN A 266 -3.74 -18.27 -20.12
C GLN A 266 -4.59 -19.35 -20.82
N ALA A 267 -4.11 -20.60 -20.86
CA ALA A 267 -4.89 -21.71 -21.40
C ALA A 267 -6.20 -21.91 -20.63
N ILE A 268 -6.16 -21.77 -19.30
CA ILE A 268 -7.35 -21.81 -18.42
C ILE A 268 -8.31 -20.65 -18.74
N ARG A 269 -7.78 -19.44 -19.00
CA ARG A 269 -8.58 -18.25 -19.36
C ARG A 269 -9.27 -18.42 -20.72
N ASP A 270 -8.59 -18.99 -21.71
CA ASP A 270 -9.13 -19.16 -23.07
C ASP A 270 -10.23 -20.22 -23.11
N ASN A 271 -9.98 -21.40 -22.54
CA ASN A 271 -10.98 -22.46 -22.42
C ASN A 271 -10.59 -23.47 -21.34
N GLU A 272 -11.26 -23.37 -20.19
CA GLU A 272 -11.07 -24.23 -19.02
C GLU A 272 -11.20 -25.72 -19.37
N THR A 273 -12.25 -26.11 -20.08
CA THR A 273 -12.52 -27.51 -20.43
C THR A 273 -11.42 -28.09 -21.31
N ARG A 274 -10.90 -27.31 -22.26
CA ARG A 274 -9.76 -27.76 -23.11
C ARG A 274 -8.47 -27.86 -22.31
N ALA A 275 -8.23 -26.96 -21.37
CA ALA A 275 -7.04 -27.02 -20.51
C ALA A 275 -7.07 -28.29 -19.63
N GLU A 276 -8.24 -28.68 -19.12
CA GLU A 276 -8.42 -29.92 -18.35
C GLU A 276 -8.12 -31.17 -19.17
N PHE A 277 -8.55 -31.22 -20.43
CA PHE A 277 -8.24 -32.35 -21.32
C PHE A 277 -6.74 -32.51 -21.63
N VAL A 278 -5.96 -31.43 -21.54
CA VAL A 278 -4.50 -31.45 -21.68
C VAL A 278 -3.81 -31.83 -20.36
N GLY A 279 -4.58 -32.09 -19.29
CA GLY A 279 -4.08 -32.51 -17.97
C GLY A 279 -3.76 -31.36 -17.02
N VAL A 280 -4.16 -30.12 -17.33
CA VAL A 280 -3.97 -28.97 -16.45
C VAL A 280 -5.00 -29.02 -15.31
N GLN A 281 -4.52 -29.10 -14.07
CA GLN A 281 -5.38 -29.08 -12.89
C GLN A 281 -5.82 -27.66 -12.54
N VAL A 282 -6.88 -27.19 -13.19
CA VAL A 282 -7.39 -25.80 -13.13
C VAL A 282 -7.47 -25.25 -11.71
N TRP A 283 -8.05 -26.05 -10.80
CA TRP A 283 -8.19 -25.73 -9.38
C TRP A 283 -6.85 -25.30 -8.73
N ARG A 284 -5.79 -26.10 -8.90
CA ARG A 284 -4.49 -25.84 -8.26
C ARG A 284 -3.81 -24.60 -8.84
N TYR A 285 -3.86 -24.44 -10.16
CA TYR A 285 -3.26 -23.28 -10.83
C TYR A 285 -3.94 -21.97 -10.44
N ARG A 286 -5.27 -21.94 -10.39
CA ARG A 286 -6.02 -20.77 -9.92
C ARG A 286 -5.78 -20.49 -8.42
N TRP A 287 -5.65 -21.54 -7.60
CA TRP A 287 -5.34 -21.38 -6.17
C TRP A 287 -3.97 -20.74 -5.95
N VAL A 288 -2.94 -21.21 -6.66
CA VAL A 288 -1.61 -20.62 -6.62
C VAL A 288 -1.61 -19.19 -7.16
N ALA A 289 -2.33 -18.91 -8.25
CA ALA A 289 -2.45 -17.55 -8.79
C ALA A 289 -3.08 -16.59 -7.78
N PHE A 290 -4.09 -17.08 -7.04
CA PHE A 290 -4.77 -16.33 -5.99
C PHE A 290 -3.87 -16.06 -4.79
N LEU A 291 -3.09 -17.04 -4.37
CA LEU A 291 -2.08 -16.91 -3.31
C LEU A 291 -1.01 -15.87 -3.67
N ILE A 292 -0.47 -15.93 -4.90
CA ILE A 292 0.52 -14.96 -5.38
C ILE A 292 -0.09 -13.56 -5.40
N SER A 293 -1.30 -13.40 -5.93
CA SER A 293 -1.99 -12.11 -5.97
C SER A 293 -2.18 -11.50 -4.57
N GLY A 294 -2.73 -12.28 -3.63
CA GLY A 294 -2.91 -11.82 -2.24
C GLY A 294 -1.60 -11.52 -1.51
N GLY A 295 -0.53 -12.24 -1.84
CA GLY A 295 0.83 -11.94 -1.36
C GLY A 295 1.33 -10.58 -1.83
N PHE A 296 1.22 -10.29 -3.14
CA PHE A 296 1.62 -8.99 -3.71
C PHE A 296 0.77 -7.83 -3.16
N THR A 297 -0.54 -8.03 -3.03
CA THR A 297 -1.42 -7.00 -2.47
C THR A 297 -1.18 -6.77 -0.98
N GLY A 298 -0.87 -7.81 -0.20
CA GLY A 298 -0.49 -7.64 1.21
C GLY A 298 0.88 -7.00 1.41
N LEU A 299 1.84 -7.28 0.52
CA LEU A 299 3.12 -6.56 0.46
C LEU A 299 2.89 -5.06 0.22
N ALA A 300 2.00 -4.71 -0.72
CA ALA A 300 1.62 -3.33 -0.94
C ALA A 300 0.99 -2.69 0.32
N GLY A 301 0.11 -3.41 1.01
CA GLY A 301 -0.46 -2.99 2.28
C GLY A 301 0.60 -2.72 3.37
N ALA A 302 1.60 -3.59 3.48
CA ALA A 302 2.70 -3.42 4.43
C ALA A 302 3.54 -2.17 4.17
N LEU A 303 3.75 -1.80 2.89
CA LEU A 303 4.45 -0.58 2.48
C LEU A 303 3.59 0.68 2.56
N TRP A 304 2.27 0.53 2.55
CA TRP A 304 1.36 1.66 2.66
C TRP A 304 1.32 2.22 4.08
N VAL A 305 1.43 1.35 5.09
CA VAL A 305 1.31 1.75 6.50
C VAL A 305 2.35 2.77 6.95
N PRO A 306 3.66 2.62 6.67
CA PRO A 306 4.64 3.65 7.02
C PRO A 306 4.43 5.00 6.33
N LEU A 307 3.84 5.01 5.13
CA LEU A 307 3.49 6.24 4.41
C LEU A 307 2.31 6.96 5.07
N ASN A 308 1.32 6.19 5.54
CA ASN A 308 0.10 6.73 6.15
C ASN A 308 0.26 7.03 7.65
N GLY A 309 1.12 6.29 8.36
CA GLY A 309 1.33 6.39 9.81
C GLY A 309 0.16 5.88 10.67
N LEU A 310 -0.92 5.43 10.03
CA LEU A 310 -2.12 4.91 10.66
C LEU A 310 -2.74 3.81 9.79
N THR A 311 -3.43 2.88 10.42
CA THR A 311 -4.13 1.79 9.75
C THR A 311 -5.55 1.72 10.29
N THR A 312 -6.52 2.13 9.47
CA THR A 312 -7.95 2.05 9.80
C THR A 312 -8.62 0.88 9.09
N PRO A 313 -9.76 0.38 9.59
CA PRO A 313 -10.46 -0.74 8.95
C PRO A 313 -10.97 -0.39 7.55
N ASP A 314 -11.15 0.88 7.22
CA ASP A 314 -11.73 1.33 5.95
C ASP A 314 -10.96 0.84 4.71
N ILE A 315 -9.65 0.62 4.83
CA ILE A 315 -8.83 0.05 3.75
C ILE A 315 -9.20 -1.41 3.40
N MET A 316 -9.92 -2.11 4.29
CA MET A 316 -10.45 -3.45 4.06
C MET A 316 -11.84 -3.43 3.42
N HIS A 317 -12.51 -2.28 3.40
CA HIS A 317 -13.83 -2.14 2.81
C HIS A 317 -13.77 -2.42 1.30
N TRP A 318 -14.85 -2.98 0.73
CA TRP A 318 -14.85 -3.47 -0.65
C TRP A 318 -14.67 -2.35 -1.69
N THR A 319 -15.06 -1.11 -1.36
CA THR A 319 -14.89 0.05 -2.24
C THR A 319 -13.43 0.29 -2.60
N PHE A 320 -12.52 0.07 -1.65
CA PHE A 320 -11.08 0.16 -1.88
C PHE A 320 -10.58 -0.90 -2.88
N SER A 321 -11.18 -2.09 -2.88
CA SER A 321 -10.87 -3.08 -3.93
C SER A 321 -11.34 -2.62 -5.31
N GLY A 322 -12.35 -1.75 -5.38
CA GLY A 322 -12.79 -1.10 -6.61
C GLY A 322 -11.71 -0.22 -7.21
N GLU A 323 -10.95 0.52 -6.40
CA GLU A 323 -9.83 1.37 -6.86
C GLU A 323 -8.75 0.53 -7.56
N ILE A 324 -8.36 -0.60 -6.96
CA ILE A 324 -7.39 -1.54 -7.56
C ILE A 324 -7.90 -2.06 -8.91
N VAL A 325 -9.20 -2.38 -8.99
CA VAL A 325 -9.84 -2.79 -10.25
C VAL A 325 -9.77 -1.65 -11.27
N PHE A 326 -10.10 -0.41 -10.87
CA PHE A 326 -10.06 0.74 -11.76
C PHE A 326 -8.67 0.99 -12.33
N PHE A 327 -7.61 0.96 -11.52
CA PHE A 327 -6.23 1.12 -11.99
C PHE A 327 -5.88 0.06 -13.04
N THR A 328 -6.26 -1.20 -12.80
CA THR A 328 -5.96 -2.31 -13.73
C THR A 328 -6.75 -2.24 -15.03
N VAL A 329 -8.02 -1.81 -14.98
CA VAL A 329 -8.88 -1.72 -16.15
C VAL A 329 -8.54 -0.49 -16.99
N LEU A 330 -8.35 0.67 -16.36
CA LEU A 330 -7.95 1.93 -17.03
C LEU A 330 -6.58 1.79 -17.68
N GLY A 331 -5.63 1.18 -16.98
CA GLY A 331 -4.29 0.93 -17.50
C GLY A 331 -4.23 -0.15 -18.59
N GLY A 332 -5.24 -1.03 -18.67
CA GLY A 332 -5.34 -2.11 -19.65
C GLY A 332 -4.84 -3.46 -19.14
N PHE A 333 -5.75 -4.27 -18.60
CA PHE A 333 -5.48 -5.59 -18.01
C PHE A 333 -4.92 -6.66 -18.97
N GLN A 334 -5.00 -6.43 -20.29
CA GLN A 334 -4.42 -7.34 -21.29
C GLN A 334 -2.91 -7.17 -21.45
N THR A 335 -2.36 -6.05 -20.96
CA THR A 335 -0.94 -5.76 -21.03
C THR A 335 -0.28 -5.92 -19.66
N PHE A 336 0.97 -6.39 -19.64
CA PHE A 336 1.71 -6.58 -18.38
C PHE A 336 1.93 -5.26 -17.62
N PHE A 337 2.32 -4.20 -18.34
CA PHE A 337 2.60 -2.89 -17.76
C PHE A 337 1.37 -1.99 -17.60
N GLY A 338 0.23 -2.35 -18.19
CA GLY A 338 -0.98 -1.53 -18.15
C GLY A 338 -1.41 -1.13 -16.74
N PRO A 339 -1.61 -2.08 -15.81
CA PRO A 339 -2.00 -1.77 -14.43
C PRO A 339 -1.04 -0.86 -13.67
N VAL A 340 0.25 -0.87 -14.03
CA VAL A 340 1.26 0.01 -13.41
C VAL A 340 1.06 1.45 -13.87
N ILE A 341 0.69 1.66 -15.12
CA ILE A 341 0.44 3.00 -15.69
C ILE A 341 -0.88 3.57 -15.17
N GLY A 342 -1.85 2.70 -14.86
CA GLY A 342 -3.15 3.11 -14.33
C GLY A 342 -3.13 3.51 -12.85
N ALA A 343 -2.09 3.15 -12.10
CA ALA A 343 -1.92 3.43 -10.67
C ALA A 343 -1.08 4.70 -10.43
#